data_AF-A0A521GER1-F1
#
_entry.id   AF-A0A521GER1-F1
#
_cell.length_a   1.000
_cell.length_b   1.000
_cell.length_c   1.000
_cell.angle_alpha   90.00
_cell.angle_beta   90.00
_cell.angle_gamma   90.00
#
_symmetry.space_group_name_H-M   'P 1'
#
loop_
_entity.id
_entity.type
_entity.pdbx_description
1 polymer ?
#
loop_
_entity_poly.entity_id
_entity_poly.type
_entity_poly.pdbx_seq_one_letter_code
_entity_poly.pdbx_strand_id
1 'polypeptide(L)'
;MHSLGLLEDYRIDFNKNNLYHCTFKKFKTIDPYIETLEAYLRRYVSENTATVSIAALKARLTKPTLVDNILECLYFLAEFSHKEIASKRKRATDEIETILNTSITEPDYVNDWFKQNLYIKEQIFFYFNAKYARRGFEIEGKPFSLLDDYQQKILGSSEILDKYLAVFGLGGAEQNNYKHMIGSCKRILRSLSPTDLEKEWLLRLLKAFSMYSVNNVSYISEANEELESGFDKLYGDEAFHKNDFERIEPIFESYFARLQTNILEDNPSFRDIRLIRAKLLVKLQTLGIENLINRNHQLTTTVYA
;
A
#
# COMPACT_ATOMS: atom_id res chain seq x y z
N MET A 1 19.74 17.60 -6.10
CA MET A 1 20.30 18.84 -5.50
C MET A 1 19.22 19.86 -5.16
N HIS A 2 18.25 20.16 -6.05
CA HIS A 2 17.13 21.05 -5.71
C HIS A 2 16.27 20.50 -4.54
N SER A 3 16.00 19.19 -4.54
CA SER A 3 15.25 18.50 -3.45
C SER A 3 15.93 18.53 -2.08
N LEU A 4 17.21 18.92 -2.02
CA LEU A 4 17.95 19.09 -0.77
C LEU A 4 18.01 20.57 -0.34
N GLY A 5 17.65 21.52 -1.22
CA GLY A 5 17.83 22.95 -0.98
C GLY A 5 19.25 23.48 -1.26
N LEU A 6 20.11 22.67 -1.87
CA LEU A 6 21.48 23.05 -2.25
C LEU A 6 21.53 23.81 -3.57
N LEU A 7 20.69 23.43 -4.54
CA LEU A 7 20.56 24.10 -5.84
C LEU A 7 19.31 24.98 -5.79
N GLU A 8 19.46 26.29 -5.94
CA GLU A 8 18.36 27.25 -5.96
C GLU A 8 17.80 27.44 -7.36
N ASP A 9 18.68 27.61 -8.36
CA ASP A 9 18.27 27.86 -9.74
C ASP A 9 19.27 27.25 -10.71
N TYR A 10 18.81 26.95 -11.92
CA TYR A 10 19.68 26.58 -13.03
C TYR A 10 19.12 27.10 -14.36
N ARG A 11 20.00 27.57 -15.25
CA ARG A 11 19.66 27.93 -16.63
C ARG A 11 20.32 26.99 -17.62
N ILE A 12 19.54 26.52 -18.58
CA ILE A 12 20.00 25.69 -19.69
C ILE A 12 20.06 26.58 -20.94
N ASP A 13 21.25 26.77 -21.50
CA ASP A 13 21.42 27.36 -22.83
C ASP A 13 21.40 26.27 -23.90
N PHE A 14 20.24 26.12 -24.56
CA PHE A 14 20.02 25.13 -25.62
C PHE A 14 20.80 25.41 -26.91
N ASN A 15 21.30 26.63 -27.12
CA ASN A 15 22.04 27.00 -28.34
C ASN A 15 23.53 26.64 -28.25
N LYS A 16 24.07 26.47 -27.04
CA LYS A 16 25.49 26.16 -26.78
C LYS A 16 25.76 24.72 -26.38
N ASN A 17 24.73 23.87 -26.38
CA ASN A 17 24.85 22.43 -26.25
C ASN A 17 25.71 21.96 -25.04
N ASN A 18 25.69 22.66 -23.87
CA ASN A 18 26.11 22.15 -22.53
C ASN A 18 26.39 23.19 -21.40
N LEU A 19 25.94 24.45 -21.43
CA LEU A 19 26.19 25.35 -20.28
C LEU A 19 24.99 25.45 -19.32
N TYR A 20 25.16 24.81 -18.15
CA TYR A 20 24.32 24.94 -16.97
C TYR A 20 24.87 26.05 -16.08
N HIS A 21 24.25 27.22 -16.06
CA HIS A 21 24.51 28.18 -14.98
C HIS A 21 23.70 27.72 -13.77
N CYS A 22 24.35 27.13 -12.78
CA CYS A 22 23.73 26.69 -11.53
C CYS A 22 24.03 27.68 -10.40
N THR A 23 22.99 28.08 -9.68
CA THR A 23 23.12 28.88 -8.45
C THR A 23 22.94 27.96 -7.25
N PHE A 24 23.97 27.90 -6.41
CA PHE A 24 23.97 27.06 -5.21
C PHE A 24 23.86 27.91 -3.94
N LYS A 25 23.13 27.38 -2.96
CA LYS A 25 22.97 27.98 -1.64
C LYS A 25 23.62 27.10 -0.58
N LYS A 26 24.56 27.70 0.17
CA LYS A 26 25.19 27.04 1.31
C LYS A 26 24.63 27.58 2.62
N PHE A 27 23.95 26.72 3.39
CA PHE A 27 23.54 27.04 4.76
C PHE A 27 24.71 26.89 5.74
N LYS A 28 24.59 27.50 6.91
CA LYS A 28 25.63 27.43 7.97
C LYS A 28 25.60 26.13 8.77
N THR A 29 24.43 25.50 8.85
CA THR A 29 24.19 24.24 9.59
C THR A 29 23.53 23.22 8.67
N ILE A 30 23.46 21.97 9.14
CA ILE A 30 22.86 20.87 8.36
C ILE A 30 21.33 20.87 8.41
N ASP A 31 20.73 21.45 9.46
CA ASP A 31 19.28 21.37 9.72
C ASP A 31 18.38 21.85 8.58
N PRO A 32 18.66 22.99 7.90
CA PRO A 32 17.80 23.44 6.80
C PRO A 32 17.77 22.46 5.61
N TYR A 33 18.86 21.72 5.40
CA TYR A 33 18.92 20.67 4.38
C TYR A 33 18.06 19.47 4.78
N ILE A 34 18.08 19.10 6.06
CA ILE A 34 17.26 18.00 6.61
C ILE A 34 15.77 18.35 6.49
N GLU A 35 15.36 19.57 6.86
CA GLU A 35 13.98 20.04 6.76
C GLU A 35 13.47 20.03 5.31
N THR A 36 14.29 20.54 4.38
CA THR A 36 13.95 20.55 2.95
C THR A 36 13.81 19.14 2.40
N LEU A 37 14.72 18.25 2.80
CA LEU A 37 14.69 16.85 2.41
C LEU A 37 13.47 16.13 2.98
N GLU A 38 13.13 16.34 4.26
CA GLU A 38 11.95 15.79 4.91
C GLU A 38 10.66 16.19 4.19
N ALA A 39 10.53 17.48 3.84
CA ALA A 39 9.41 17.98 3.06
C ALA A 39 9.33 17.33 1.65
N TYR A 40 10.48 16.98 1.06
CA TYR A 40 10.53 16.23 -0.18
C TYR A 40 10.11 14.76 0.02
N LEU A 41 10.62 14.06 1.03
CA LEU A 41 10.27 12.66 1.30
C LEU A 41 8.76 12.46 1.50
N ARG A 42 8.12 13.37 2.26
CA ARG A 42 6.66 13.35 2.53
C ARG A 42 5.79 13.40 1.29
N ARG A 43 6.33 13.77 0.11
CA ARG A 43 5.60 13.72 -1.17
C ARG A 43 5.51 12.31 -1.75
N TYR A 44 6.34 11.38 -1.29
CA TYR A 44 6.50 10.05 -1.89
C TYR A 44 6.23 8.91 -0.91
N VAL A 45 6.43 9.12 0.39
CA VAL A 45 6.19 8.14 1.44
C VAL A 45 5.22 8.69 2.49
N SER A 46 4.61 7.80 3.28
CA SER A 46 3.77 8.18 4.42
C SER A 46 4.55 9.00 5.46
N GLU A 47 3.82 9.76 6.28
CA GLU A 47 4.43 10.62 7.31
C GLU A 47 5.27 9.83 8.33
N ASN A 48 4.80 8.64 8.72
CA ASN A 48 5.54 7.76 9.62
C ASN A 48 6.84 7.29 8.97
N THR A 49 6.77 6.83 7.72
CA THR A 49 7.93 6.38 6.96
C THR A 49 8.92 7.52 6.72
N ALA A 50 8.44 8.74 6.42
CA ALA A 50 9.29 9.92 6.31
C ALA A 50 10.02 10.23 7.63
N THR A 51 9.30 10.19 8.76
CA THR A 51 9.86 10.46 10.08
C THR A 51 10.96 9.45 10.45
N VAL A 52 10.70 8.15 10.25
CA VAL A 52 11.69 7.09 10.47
C VAL A 52 12.90 7.26 9.55
N SER A 53 12.66 7.60 8.28
CA SER A 53 13.72 7.83 7.28
C SER A 53 14.63 9.00 7.67
N ILE A 54 14.06 10.09 8.19
CA ILE A 54 14.82 11.25 8.68
C ILE A 54 15.58 10.92 9.97
N ALA A 55 15.01 10.15 10.89
CA ALA A 55 15.73 9.69 12.07
C ALA A 55 16.95 8.83 11.68
N ALA A 56 16.79 7.92 10.71
CA ALA A 56 17.88 7.12 10.18
C ALA A 56 18.95 7.98 9.48
N LEU A 57 18.54 9.00 8.72
CA LEU A 57 19.48 9.97 8.15
C LEU A 57 20.25 10.71 9.25
N LYS A 58 19.57 11.25 10.27
CA LYS A 58 20.22 11.98 11.37
C LYS A 58 21.31 11.15 12.06
N ALA A 59 21.10 9.85 12.21
CA ALA A 59 22.11 8.93 12.75
C ALA A 59 23.37 8.80 11.87
N ARG A 60 23.26 9.02 10.55
CA ARG A 60 24.40 9.02 9.59
C ARG A 60 25.17 10.34 9.57
N LEU A 61 24.58 11.43 10.06
CA LEU A 61 25.12 12.80 10.01
C LEU A 61 26.11 13.12 11.16
N THR A 62 27.03 12.21 11.41
CA THR A 62 28.08 12.33 12.44
C THR A 62 29.44 12.71 11.84
N LYS A 63 29.45 13.18 10.59
CA LYS A 63 30.70 13.43 9.85
C LYS A 63 31.40 14.70 10.37
N PRO A 64 32.75 14.77 10.26
CA PRO A 64 33.53 15.86 10.84
C PRO A 64 33.23 17.23 10.24
N THR A 65 32.85 17.29 8.96
CA THR A 65 32.60 18.56 8.26
C THR A 65 31.16 18.67 7.78
N LEU A 66 30.69 19.92 7.67
CA LEU A 66 29.39 20.22 7.07
C LEU A 66 29.29 19.69 5.62
N VAL A 67 30.38 19.73 4.86
CA VAL A 67 30.41 19.25 3.47
C VAL A 67 30.19 17.75 3.42
N ASP A 68 30.85 16.99 4.29
CA ASP A 68 30.67 15.53 4.38
C ASP A 68 29.23 15.18 4.76
N ASN A 69 28.63 15.92 5.69
CA ASN A 69 27.22 15.74 6.06
C ASN A 69 26.27 16.09 4.89
N ILE A 70 26.57 17.12 4.09
CA ILE A 70 25.79 17.42 2.87
C ILE A 70 25.91 16.28 1.84
N LEU A 71 27.11 15.72 1.65
CA LEU A 71 27.33 14.58 0.77
C LEU A 71 26.53 13.35 1.24
N GLU A 72 26.51 13.10 2.55
CA GLU A 72 25.71 12.03 3.15
C GLU A 72 24.21 12.23 2.87
N CYS A 73 23.69 13.46 2.97
CA CYS A 73 22.32 13.77 2.57
C CYS A 73 22.07 13.51 1.07
N LEU A 74 23.03 13.79 0.20
CA LEU A 74 22.92 13.52 -1.24
C LEU A 74 22.93 12.01 -1.54
N TYR A 75 23.78 11.24 -0.87
CA TYR A 75 23.79 9.77 -0.98
C TYR A 75 22.46 9.18 -0.52
N PHE A 76 21.99 9.61 0.65
CA PHE A 76 20.69 9.20 1.16
C PHE A 76 19.54 9.54 0.17
N LEU A 77 19.54 10.75 -0.40
CA LEU A 77 18.54 11.15 -1.40
C LEU A 77 18.60 10.28 -2.66
N ALA A 78 19.80 9.92 -3.12
CA ALA A 78 19.98 9.03 -4.27
C ALA A 78 19.48 7.62 -3.99
N GLU A 79 19.85 7.04 -2.83
CA GLU A 79 19.35 5.74 -2.35
C GLU A 79 17.82 5.74 -2.28
N PHE A 80 17.23 6.76 -1.65
CA PHE A 80 15.78 6.92 -1.55
C PHE A 80 15.12 7.03 -2.93
N SER A 81 15.66 7.84 -3.83
CA SER A 81 15.09 8.01 -5.17
C SER A 81 15.12 6.72 -5.97
N HIS A 82 16.21 5.96 -5.91
CA HIS A 82 16.29 4.64 -6.54
C HIS A 82 15.30 3.66 -5.91
N LYS A 83 15.28 3.57 -4.57
CA LYS A 83 14.42 2.62 -3.86
C LYS A 83 12.94 2.93 -4.08
N GLU A 84 12.50 4.15 -3.82
CA GLU A 84 11.07 4.47 -3.72
C GLU A 84 10.46 4.97 -5.03
N ILE A 85 11.21 5.75 -5.84
CA ILE A 85 10.65 6.38 -7.06
C ILE A 85 10.83 5.48 -8.28
N ALA A 86 12.04 4.94 -8.50
CA ALA A 86 12.28 4.06 -9.64
C ALA A 86 11.44 2.78 -9.54
N SER A 87 11.33 2.20 -8.34
CA SER A 87 10.48 1.01 -8.10
C SER A 87 8.99 1.28 -8.36
N LYS A 88 8.47 2.46 -8.02
CA LYS A 88 7.07 2.83 -8.37
C LYS A 88 6.86 2.85 -9.88
N ARG A 89 7.79 3.46 -10.62
CA ARG A 89 7.72 3.52 -12.09
C ARG A 89 7.81 2.14 -12.70
N LYS A 90 8.76 1.32 -12.23
CA LYS A 90 8.91 -0.07 -12.65
C LYS A 90 7.61 -0.85 -12.43
N ARG A 91 7.03 -0.79 -11.23
CA ARG A 91 5.75 -1.47 -10.91
C ARG A 91 4.61 -1.06 -11.85
N ALA A 92 4.50 0.23 -12.16
CA ALA A 92 3.48 0.71 -13.08
C ALA A 92 3.67 0.12 -14.50
N THR A 93 4.91 0.00 -14.97
CA THR A 93 5.25 -0.64 -16.24
C THR A 93 5.00 -2.15 -16.19
N ASP A 94 5.49 -2.83 -15.16
CA ASP A 94 5.34 -4.29 -14.97
C ASP A 94 3.85 -4.68 -14.90
N GLU A 95 2.99 -3.82 -14.34
CA GLU A 95 1.55 -4.07 -14.29
C GLU A 95 0.89 -3.97 -15.67
N ILE A 96 1.26 -2.96 -16.48
CA ILE A 96 0.78 -2.86 -17.86
C ILE A 96 1.25 -4.08 -18.67
N GLU A 97 2.52 -4.44 -18.53
CA GLU A 97 3.10 -5.62 -19.18
C GLU A 97 2.36 -6.90 -18.76
N THR A 98 2.10 -7.08 -17.46
CA THR A 98 1.37 -8.23 -16.93
C THR A 98 -0.04 -8.31 -17.53
N ILE A 99 -0.77 -7.20 -17.55
CA ILE A 99 -2.13 -7.16 -18.14
C ILE A 99 -2.08 -7.60 -19.61
N LEU A 100 -1.13 -7.07 -20.38
CA LEU A 100 -0.99 -7.42 -21.80
C LEU A 100 -0.59 -8.88 -21.98
N ASN A 101 0.40 -9.36 -21.23
CA ASN A 101 0.86 -10.75 -21.28
C ASN A 101 -0.27 -11.72 -20.92
N THR A 102 -0.95 -11.52 -19.78
CA THR A 102 -2.11 -12.32 -19.38
C THR A 102 -3.15 -12.38 -20.50
N SER A 103 -3.45 -11.25 -21.15
CA SER A 103 -4.44 -11.20 -22.22
C SER A 103 -4.08 -12.04 -23.46
N ILE A 104 -2.80 -12.35 -23.67
CA ILE A 104 -2.31 -13.12 -24.83
C ILE A 104 -1.74 -14.50 -24.45
N THR A 105 -1.65 -14.85 -23.17
CA THR A 105 -1.12 -16.13 -22.70
C THR A 105 -2.16 -17.02 -22.04
N GLU A 106 -3.16 -16.46 -21.35
CA GLU A 106 -4.14 -17.29 -20.64
C GLU A 106 -5.12 -17.96 -21.61
N PRO A 107 -5.35 -19.29 -21.50
CA PRO A 107 -6.21 -20.04 -22.43
C PRO A 107 -7.62 -19.46 -22.56
N ASP A 108 -8.16 -18.89 -21.48
CA ASP A 108 -9.49 -18.29 -21.43
C ASP A 108 -9.62 -17.03 -22.29
N TYR A 109 -8.51 -16.33 -22.55
CA TYR A 109 -8.48 -15.11 -23.37
C TYR A 109 -7.95 -15.38 -24.77
N VAL A 110 -6.96 -16.26 -24.92
CA VAL A 110 -6.36 -16.60 -26.22
C VAL A 110 -7.37 -17.22 -27.18
N ASN A 111 -8.25 -18.07 -26.66
CA ASN A 111 -9.23 -18.79 -27.47
C ASN A 111 -10.54 -18.03 -27.69
N ASP A 112 -10.72 -16.88 -27.03
CA ASP A 112 -11.97 -16.10 -27.06
C ASP A 112 -11.68 -14.59 -27.08
N TRP A 113 -11.71 -14.02 -28.29
CA TRP A 113 -11.45 -12.61 -28.55
C TRP A 113 -12.39 -11.67 -27.77
N PHE A 114 -13.62 -12.11 -27.48
CA PHE A 114 -14.58 -11.30 -26.74
C PHE A 114 -14.19 -11.25 -25.27
N LYS A 115 -13.84 -12.38 -24.65
CA LYS A 115 -13.33 -12.42 -23.27
C LYS A 115 -12.03 -11.65 -23.11
N GLN A 116 -11.12 -11.76 -24.09
CA GLN A 116 -9.89 -10.96 -24.11
C GLN A 116 -10.19 -9.45 -24.12
N ASN A 117 -11.08 -9.01 -25.02
CA ASN A 117 -11.44 -7.59 -25.11
C ASN A 117 -12.13 -7.08 -23.84
N LEU A 118 -13.01 -7.91 -23.25
CA LEU A 118 -13.68 -7.60 -22.00
C LEU A 118 -12.68 -7.44 -20.85
N TYR A 119 -11.74 -8.37 -20.69
CA TYR A 119 -10.69 -8.31 -19.67
C TYR A 119 -9.88 -7.00 -19.77
N ILE A 120 -9.38 -6.65 -20.97
CA ILE A 120 -8.60 -5.41 -21.16
C ILE A 120 -9.43 -4.17 -20.82
N LYS A 121 -10.70 -4.11 -21.29
CA LYS A 121 -11.61 -3.01 -20.97
C LYS A 121 -11.86 -2.89 -19.47
N GLU A 122 -11.97 -4.00 -18.75
CA GLU A 122 -12.14 -3.98 -17.30
C GLU A 122 -10.88 -3.46 -16.59
N GLN A 123 -9.67 -3.85 -17.01
CA GLN A 123 -8.44 -3.30 -16.43
C GLN A 123 -8.31 -1.78 -16.67
N ILE A 124 -8.65 -1.31 -17.88
CA ILE A 124 -8.73 0.13 -18.18
C ILE A 124 -9.80 0.80 -17.31
N PHE A 125 -10.96 0.18 -17.16
CA PHE A 125 -12.03 0.71 -16.32
C PHE A 125 -11.55 0.88 -14.87
N PHE A 126 -10.89 -0.12 -14.28
CA PHE A 126 -10.35 -0.01 -12.92
C PHE A 126 -9.30 1.10 -12.79
N TYR A 127 -8.52 1.36 -13.85
CA TYR A 127 -7.54 2.44 -13.86
C TYR A 127 -8.21 3.82 -13.79
N PHE A 128 -9.23 4.05 -14.62
CA PHE A 128 -9.84 5.38 -14.77
C PHE A 128 -11.04 5.63 -13.85
N ASN A 129 -11.76 4.59 -13.44
CA ASN A 129 -13.04 4.69 -12.73
C ASN A 129 -12.93 4.23 -11.27
N ALA A 130 -12.11 4.94 -10.50
CA ALA A 130 -11.90 4.73 -9.07
C ALA A 130 -12.61 5.82 -8.25
N LYS A 131 -13.92 5.64 -7.96
CA LYS A 131 -14.73 6.69 -7.32
C LYS A 131 -14.31 6.98 -5.87
N TYR A 132 -14.06 5.93 -5.07
CA TYR A 132 -13.67 6.07 -3.66
C TYR A 132 -12.28 6.68 -3.50
N ALA A 133 -11.41 6.56 -4.51
CA ALA A 133 -10.11 7.22 -4.46
C ALA A 133 -10.19 8.74 -4.78
N ARG A 134 -11.34 9.30 -5.17
CA ARG A 134 -11.48 10.74 -5.46
C ARG A 134 -11.55 11.52 -4.15
N ARG A 135 -10.83 12.64 -4.05
CA ARG A 135 -10.93 13.54 -2.88
C ARG A 135 -12.33 14.13 -2.78
N GLY A 136 -12.86 14.23 -1.57
CA GLY A 136 -14.20 14.76 -1.27
C GLY A 136 -15.34 13.92 -1.85
N PHE A 137 -15.11 12.63 -2.16
CA PHE A 137 -16.19 11.77 -2.64
C PHE A 137 -17.22 11.52 -1.53
N GLU A 138 -18.49 11.66 -1.88
CA GLU A 138 -19.62 11.52 -0.95
C GLU A 138 -20.71 10.61 -1.53
N ILE A 139 -21.41 9.90 -0.64
CA ILE A 139 -22.63 9.16 -0.94
C ILE A 139 -23.71 9.70 -0.02
N GLU A 140 -24.81 10.21 -0.58
CA GLU A 140 -25.94 10.77 0.18
C GLU A 140 -25.50 11.83 1.23
N GLY A 141 -24.53 12.68 0.86
CA GLY A 141 -23.97 13.72 1.74
C GLY A 141 -23.05 13.21 2.86
N LYS A 142 -22.71 11.92 2.88
CA LYS A 142 -21.72 11.34 3.80
C LYS A 142 -20.37 11.14 3.12
N PRO A 143 -19.24 11.42 3.79
CA PRO A 143 -17.91 11.28 3.20
C PRO A 143 -17.51 9.80 3.02
N PHE A 144 -17.21 9.44 1.77
CA PHE A 144 -16.78 8.09 1.35
C PHE A 144 -15.53 8.11 0.46
N SER A 145 -14.69 9.14 0.60
CA SER A 145 -13.37 9.13 -0.02
C SER A 145 -12.42 8.22 0.77
N LEU A 146 -12.14 7.04 0.22
CA LEU A 146 -11.12 6.12 0.76
C LEU A 146 -9.76 6.80 0.75
N LEU A 147 -9.47 7.63 -0.25
CA LEU A 147 -8.21 8.38 -0.30
C LEU A 147 -8.09 9.35 0.87
N ASP A 148 -9.15 10.11 1.18
CA ASP A 148 -9.10 11.07 2.28
C ASP A 148 -9.04 10.36 3.63
N ASP A 149 -9.87 9.33 3.86
CA ASP A 149 -9.84 8.53 5.09
C ASP A 149 -8.45 7.91 5.32
N TYR A 150 -7.87 7.36 4.27
CA TYR A 150 -6.55 6.72 4.31
C TYR A 150 -5.41 7.72 4.54
N GLN A 151 -5.50 8.95 3.99
CA GLN A 151 -4.45 9.97 4.13
C GLN A 151 -4.55 10.79 5.41
N GLN A 152 -5.77 11.15 5.82
CA GLN A 152 -6.00 12.04 6.95
C GLN A 152 -5.93 11.31 8.29
N LYS A 153 -6.02 9.97 8.29
CA LYS A 153 -5.94 9.12 9.50
C LYS A 153 -6.88 9.54 10.63
N ILE A 154 -8.02 10.13 10.30
CA ILE A 154 -9.07 10.48 11.28
C ILE A 154 -9.65 9.19 11.88
N LEU A 155 -9.73 8.14 11.06
CA LEU A 155 -10.18 6.81 11.43
C LEU A 155 -8.98 5.85 11.54
N GLY A 156 -9.04 4.92 12.47
CA GLY A 156 -8.10 3.80 12.54
C GLY A 156 -8.28 2.84 11.36
N SER A 157 -7.22 2.11 10.98
CA SER A 157 -7.25 1.22 9.82
C SER A 157 -8.37 0.16 9.87
N SER A 158 -8.68 -0.36 11.06
CA SER A 158 -9.82 -1.29 11.25
C SER A 158 -11.17 -0.62 11.04
N GLU A 159 -11.35 0.62 11.51
CA GLU A 159 -12.58 1.39 11.30
C GLU A 159 -12.77 1.74 9.82
N ILE A 160 -11.68 2.05 9.10
CA ILE A 160 -11.72 2.25 7.66
C ILE A 160 -12.14 0.94 6.97
N LEU A 161 -11.55 -0.21 7.35
CA LEU A 161 -11.95 -1.50 6.80
C LEU A 161 -13.45 -1.72 6.99
N ASP A 162 -13.96 -1.64 8.22
CA ASP A 162 -15.37 -1.86 8.53
C ASP A 162 -16.30 -0.89 7.80
N LYS A 163 -15.92 0.40 7.72
CA LYS A 163 -16.65 1.43 6.97
C LYS A 163 -16.86 1.01 5.53
N TYR A 164 -15.80 0.59 4.84
CA TYR A 164 -15.87 0.27 3.42
C TYR A 164 -16.41 -1.14 3.13
N LEU A 165 -16.24 -2.10 4.03
CA LEU A 165 -16.93 -3.40 3.95
C LEU A 165 -18.46 -3.23 4.06
N ALA A 166 -18.94 -2.23 4.80
CA ALA A 166 -20.37 -1.93 4.92
C ALA A 166 -20.96 -1.19 3.70
N VAL A 167 -20.15 -0.45 2.94
CA VAL A 167 -20.61 0.30 1.74
C VAL A 167 -21.13 -0.61 0.65
N PHE A 168 -20.72 -1.87 0.65
CA PHE A 168 -20.98 -2.79 -0.44
C PHE A 168 -22.45 -3.19 -0.59
N GLY A 169 -23.24 -3.19 0.49
CA GLY A 169 -24.69 -3.40 0.46
C GLY A 169 -25.50 -2.11 0.28
N LEU A 170 -24.86 -0.96 0.01
CA LEU A 170 -25.56 0.32 -0.14
C LEU A 170 -25.92 0.60 -1.61
N GLY A 171 -27.23 0.72 -1.85
CA GLY A 171 -27.81 1.09 -3.14
C GLY A 171 -27.86 -0.09 -4.13
N GLY A 172 -28.89 -0.15 -4.97
CA GLY A 172 -29.18 -1.26 -5.90
C GLY A 172 -28.16 -1.52 -7.03
N ALA A 173 -26.90 -1.09 -6.87
CA ALA A 173 -25.80 -1.25 -7.83
C ALA A 173 -24.53 -1.80 -7.15
N GLU A 174 -24.67 -2.80 -6.28
CA GLU A 174 -23.59 -3.42 -5.49
C GLU A 174 -22.40 -3.87 -6.35
N GLN A 175 -22.66 -4.50 -7.50
CA GLN A 175 -21.62 -4.92 -8.45
C GLN A 175 -20.74 -3.77 -8.94
N ASN A 176 -21.32 -2.59 -9.18
CA ASN A 176 -20.55 -1.41 -9.54
C ASN A 176 -19.72 -0.89 -8.35
N ASN A 177 -20.25 -0.98 -7.13
CA ASN A 177 -19.52 -0.59 -5.92
C ASN A 177 -18.23 -1.42 -5.76
N TYR A 178 -18.30 -2.75 -5.97
CA TYR A 178 -17.13 -3.62 -5.91
C TYR A 178 -16.09 -3.25 -6.98
N LYS A 179 -16.51 -3.09 -8.25
CA LYS A 179 -15.60 -2.69 -9.35
C LYS A 179 -14.90 -1.36 -9.06
N HIS A 180 -15.63 -0.38 -8.54
CA HIS A 180 -15.06 0.90 -8.17
C HIS A 180 -14.11 0.81 -6.96
N MET A 181 -14.37 -0.09 -6.02
CA MET A 181 -13.47 -0.34 -4.89
C MET A 181 -12.17 -0.99 -5.36
N ILE A 182 -12.25 -2.02 -6.21
CA ILE A 182 -11.07 -2.65 -6.83
C ILE A 182 -10.20 -1.58 -7.49
N GLY A 183 -10.80 -0.73 -8.34
CA GLY A 183 -10.07 0.37 -8.99
C GLY A 183 -9.48 1.37 -8.01
N SER A 184 -10.21 1.69 -6.92
CA SER A 184 -9.75 2.62 -5.89
C SER A 184 -8.57 2.06 -5.10
N CYS A 185 -8.64 0.82 -4.65
CA CYS A 185 -7.53 0.12 -4.00
C CYS A 185 -6.32 0.02 -4.93
N LYS A 186 -6.48 -0.44 -6.18
CA LYS A 186 -5.38 -0.49 -7.17
C LYS A 186 -4.73 0.88 -7.35
N ARG A 187 -5.53 1.95 -7.50
CA ARG A 187 -5.02 3.31 -7.68
C ARG A 187 -4.22 3.79 -6.46
N ILE A 188 -4.73 3.58 -5.25
CA ILE A 188 -4.04 4.00 -4.03
C ILE A 188 -2.77 3.17 -3.83
N LEU A 189 -2.84 1.84 -3.97
CA LEU A 189 -1.69 0.93 -3.86
C LEU A 189 -0.56 1.29 -4.83
N ARG A 190 -0.87 1.64 -6.09
CA ARG A 190 0.13 2.10 -7.07
C ARG A 190 0.83 3.39 -6.64
N SER A 191 0.12 4.27 -5.92
CA SER A 191 0.70 5.51 -5.41
C SER A 191 1.62 5.29 -4.22
N LEU A 192 1.52 4.16 -3.53
CA LEU A 192 2.32 3.85 -2.36
C LEU A 192 3.76 3.47 -2.70
N SER A 193 4.64 3.89 -1.80
CA SER A 193 6.05 3.55 -1.83
C SER A 193 6.26 2.06 -1.56
N PRO A 194 7.32 1.43 -2.09
CA PRO A 194 7.72 0.08 -1.69
C PRO A 194 7.72 -0.14 -0.18
N THR A 195 8.28 0.79 0.59
CA THR A 195 8.33 0.69 2.05
C THR A 195 6.94 0.76 2.69
N ASP A 196 6.05 1.65 2.21
CA ASP A 196 4.68 1.71 2.72
C ASP A 196 3.87 0.45 2.34
N LEU A 197 4.13 -0.13 1.17
CA LEU A 197 3.46 -1.36 0.70
C LEU A 197 3.79 -2.61 1.51
N GLU A 198 4.97 -2.67 2.13
CA GLU A 198 5.35 -3.79 2.99
C GLU A 198 4.41 -3.91 4.20
N LYS A 199 3.85 -2.80 4.66
CA LYS A 199 2.93 -2.74 5.81
C LYS A 199 1.47 -2.65 5.42
N GLU A 200 1.19 -2.51 4.12
CA GLU A 200 -0.15 -2.23 3.64
C GLU A 200 -1.03 -3.48 3.62
N TRP A 201 -1.83 -3.66 4.66
CA TRP A 201 -2.82 -4.74 4.77
C TRP A 201 -4.25 -4.30 4.43
N LEU A 202 -4.64 -3.07 4.79
CA LEU A 202 -6.02 -2.56 4.70
C LEU A 202 -6.54 -2.56 3.25
N LEU A 203 -5.81 -1.92 2.35
CA LEU A 203 -6.17 -1.81 0.94
C LEU A 203 -6.15 -3.18 0.24
N ARG A 204 -5.30 -4.10 0.69
CA ARG A 204 -5.24 -5.47 0.17
C ARG A 204 -6.47 -6.26 0.56
N LEU A 205 -6.87 -6.22 1.83
CA LEU A 205 -8.10 -6.87 2.29
C LEU A 205 -9.34 -6.27 1.60
N LEU A 206 -9.45 -4.94 1.49
CA LEU A 206 -10.54 -4.30 0.75
C LEU A 206 -10.58 -4.72 -0.73
N LYS A 207 -9.42 -4.82 -1.37
CA LYS A 207 -9.28 -5.26 -2.77
C LYS A 207 -9.71 -6.72 -2.94
N ALA A 208 -9.19 -7.62 -2.11
CA ALA A 208 -9.53 -9.04 -2.14
C ALA A 208 -11.02 -9.27 -1.91
N PHE A 209 -11.59 -8.62 -0.88
CA PHE A 209 -13.03 -8.68 -0.59
C PHE A 209 -13.87 -8.28 -1.81
N SER A 210 -13.50 -7.15 -2.43
CA SER A 210 -14.22 -6.63 -3.59
C SER A 210 -14.10 -7.57 -4.80
N MET A 211 -12.92 -8.18 -5.02
CA MET A 211 -12.69 -9.12 -6.11
C MET A 211 -13.55 -10.38 -5.99
N TYR A 212 -13.60 -10.98 -4.80
CA TYR A 212 -14.48 -12.13 -4.57
C TYR A 212 -15.95 -11.77 -4.75
N SER A 213 -16.36 -10.59 -4.27
CA SER A 213 -17.76 -10.14 -4.31
C SER A 213 -18.25 -9.76 -5.71
N VAL A 214 -17.35 -9.53 -6.67
CA VAL A 214 -17.73 -9.42 -8.10
C VAL A 214 -18.20 -10.76 -8.67
N ASN A 215 -17.91 -11.89 -7.99
CA ASN A 215 -18.25 -13.25 -8.44
C ASN A 215 -17.76 -13.57 -9.87
N ASN A 216 -16.59 -13.05 -10.25
CA ASN A 216 -15.96 -13.34 -11.54
C ASN A 216 -14.70 -14.19 -11.33
N VAL A 217 -14.68 -15.35 -12.00
CA VAL A 217 -13.62 -16.36 -11.93
C VAL A 217 -12.25 -15.77 -12.29
N SER A 218 -12.19 -14.78 -13.19
CA SER A 218 -10.94 -14.14 -13.60
C SER A 218 -10.21 -13.43 -12.46
N TYR A 219 -10.90 -13.08 -11.37
CA TYR A 219 -10.31 -12.36 -10.25
C TYR A 219 -9.88 -13.26 -9.09
N ILE A 220 -10.22 -14.56 -9.12
CA ILE A 220 -10.04 -15.44 -7.96
C ILE A 220 -8.56 -15.58 -7.59
N SER A 221 -7.68 -15.77 -8.57
CA SER A 221 -6.24 -15.90 -8.31
C SER A 221 -5.68 -14.63 -7.66
N GLU A 222 -5.96 -13.46 -8.23
CA GLU A 222 -5.52 -12.16 -7.67
C GLU A 222 -6.15 -11.90 -6.29
N ALA A 223 -7.41 -12.31 -6.07
CA ALA A 223 -8.08 -12.18 -4.79
C ALA A 223 -7.44 -13.07 -3.71
N ASN A 224 -7.10 -14.32 -4.04
CA ASN A 224 -6.40 -15.25 -3.15
C ASN A 224 -5.05 -14.66 -2.71
N GLU A 225 -4.25 -14.16 -3.66
CA GLU A 225 -2.95 -13.54 -3.38
C GLU A 225 -3.08 -12.31 -2.49
N GLU A 226 -4.04 -11.41 -2.77
CA GLU A 226 -4.24 -10.20 -1.97
C GLU A 226 -4.80 -10.50 -0.58
N LEU A 227 -5.65 -11.53 -0.45
CA LEU A 227 -6.18 -11.99 0.83
C LEU A 227 -5.06 -12.52 1.72
N GLU A 228 -4.25 -13.45 1.21
CA GLU A 228 -3.10 -13.99 1.95
C GLU A 228 -2.11 -12.89 2.30
N SER A 229 -1.74 -12.06 1.32
CA SER A 229 -0.79 -10.96 1.50
C SER A 229 -1.30 -9.90 2.49
N GLY A 230 -2.60 -9.65 2.51
CA GLY A 230 -3.24 -8.70 3.43
C GLY A 230 -3.15 -9.18 4.88
N PHE A 231 -3.60 -10.41 5.15
CA PHE A 231 -3.53 -10.96 6.51
C PHE A 231 -2.09 -11.18 6.98
N ASP A 232 -1.19 -11.62 6.10
CA ASP A 232 0.24 -11.76 6.44
C ASP A 232 0.86 -10.43 6.88
N LYS A 233 0.48 -9.32 6.24
CA LYS A 233 0.93 -7.98 6.64
C LYS A 233 0.27 -7.49 7.92
N LEU A 234 -1.01 -7.78 8.12
CA LEU A 234 -1.71 -7.48 9.37
C LEU A 234 -1.06 -8.19 10.56
N TYR A 235 -0.69 -9.46 10.40
CA TYR A 235 0.03 -10.23 11.42
C TYR A 235 1.45 -9.72 11.69
N GLY A 236 2.09 -9.09 10.70
CA GLY A 236 3.40 -8.47 10.85
C GLY A 236 3.36 -7.00 11.27
N ASP A 237 2.18 -6.39 11.42
CA ASP A 237 2.03 -4.98 11.76
C ASP A 237 2.09 -4.76 13.28
N GLU A 238 3.30 -4.90 13.84
CA GLU A 238 3.55 -4.73 15.28
C GLU A 238 3.08 -3.36 15.79
N ALA A 239 3.07 -2.33 14.95
CA ALA A 239 2.61 -1.00 15.36
C ALA A 239 1.09 -0.98 15.60
N PHE A 240 0.33 -1.75 14.81
CA PHE A 240 -1.12 -1.89 14.96
C PHE A 240 -1.48 -2.73 16.18
N HIS A 241 -0.99 -3.98 16.22
CA HIS A 241 -1.42 -4.93 17.25
C HIS A 241 -0.55 -4.88 18.52
N LYS A 242 0.62 -4.23 18.52
CA LYS A 242 1.50 -4.11 19.71
C LYS A 242 1.83 -5.45 20.37
N ASN A 243 2.05 -6.49 19.57
CA ASN A 243 2.22 -7.89 20.02
C ASN A 243 1.02 -8.46 20.80
N ASP A 244 -0.16 -7.87 20.64
CA ASP A 244 -1.43 -8.36 21.18
C ASP A 244 -2.28 -8.91 20.02
N PHE A 245 -2.10 -10.20 19.73
CA PHE A 245 -2.75 -10.88 18.61
C PHE A 245 -4.27 -11.04 18.81
N GLU A 246 -4.79 -10.87 20.03
CA GLU A 246 -6.24 -10.85 20.30
C GLU A 246 -6.92 -9.67 19.60
N ARG A 247 -6.18 -8.60 19.25
CA ARG A 247 -6.70 -7.47 18.46
C ARG A 247 -7.01 -7.82 17.02
N ILE A 248 -6.41 -8.89 16.50
CA ILE A 248 -6.56 -9.29 15.10
C ILE A 248 -7.78 -10.21 14.92
N GLU A 249 -8.11 -11.00 15.93
CA GLU A 249 -9.22 -11.97 15.89
C GLU A 249 -10.58 -11.33 15.54
N PRO A 250 -11.00 -10.18 16.11
CA PRO A 250 -12.25 -9.53 15.71
C PRO A 250 -12.27 -9.11 14.23
N ILE A 251 -11.14 -8.66 13.69
CA ILE A 251 -11.01 -8.29 12.27
C ILE A 251 -11.15 -9.52 11.40
N PHE A 252 -10.44 -10.59 11.75
CA PHE A 252 -10.47 -11.86 11.03
C PHE A 252 -11.89 -12.42 10.96
N GLU A 253 -12.58 -12.54 12.09
CA GLU A 253 -13.93 -13.08 12.16
C GLU A 253 -14.95 -12.19 11.46
N SER A 254 -14.92 -10.87 11.69
CA SER A 254 -15.79 -9.89 11.00
C SER A 254 -15.61 -9.96 9.48
N TYR A 255 -14.35 -9.99 9.02
CA TYR A 255 -14.02 -10.03 7.59
C TYR A 255 -14.58 -11.27 6.91
N PHE A 256 -14.30 -12.47 7.44
CA PHE A 256 -14.76 -13.72 6.83
C PHE A 256 -16.27 -13.92 6.95
N ALA A 257 -16.90 -13.46 8.04
CA ALA A 257 -18.36 -13.49 8.16
C ALA A 257 -19.05 -12.60 7.10
N ARG A 258 -18.54 -11.38 6.89
CA ARG A 258 -19.03 -10.48 5.83
C ARG A 258 -18.74 -11.02 4.44
N LEU A 259 -17.59 -11.64 4.24
CA LEU A 259 -17.21 -12.21 2.95
C LEU A 259 -18.13 -13.38 2.59
N GLN A 260 -18.40 -14.26 3.54
CA GLN A 260 -19.29 -15.40 3.35
C GLN A 260 -20.73 -14.98 3.00
N THR A 261 -21.21 -13.86 3.56
CA THR A 261 -22.55 -13.35 3.28
C THR A 261 -22.66 -12.59 1.95
N ASN A 262 -21.54 -12.08 1.40
CA ASN A 262 -21.52 -11.32 0.16
C ASN A 262 -21.19 -12.15 -1.10
N ILE A 263 -20.76 -13.40 -0.93
CA ILE A 263 -20.44 -14.31 -2.04
C ILE A 263 -21.64 -15.23 -2.30
N LEU A 264 -21.98 -15.45 -3.58
CA LEU A 264 -23.04 -16.39 -3.99
C LEU A 264 -22.70 -17.82 -3.61
N GLU A 265 -23.64 -18.60 -3.06
CA GLU A 265 -23.44 -19.97 -2.51
C GLU A 265 -22.75 -20.96 -3.48
N ASP A 266 -22.88 -20.77 -4.79
CA ASP A 266 -22.31 -21.59 -5.85
C ASP A 266 -20.95 -21.08 -6.38
N ASN A 267 -20.40 -20.01 -5.78
CA ASN A 267 -19.16 -19.42 -6.23
C ASN A 267 -17.97 -20.40 -6.08
N PRO A 268 -17.20 -20.66 -7.16
CA PRO A 268 -16.07 -21.59 -7.14
C PRO A 268 -14.97 -21.21 -6.13
N SER A 269 -14.86 -19.93 -5.75
CA SER A 269 -13.90 -19.44 -4.75
C SER A 269 -14.11 -20.00 -3.35
N PHE A 270 -15.29 -20.54 -3.01
CA PHE A 270 -15.56 -20.97 -1.62
C PHE A 270 -14.56 -21.98 -1.09
N ARG A 271 -14.15 -22.92 -1.94
CA ARG A 271 -13.16 -23.93 -1.55
C ARG A 271 -11.83 -23.26 -1.21
N ASP A 272 -11.37 -22.35 -2.06
CA ASP A 272 -10.11 -21.63 -1.88
C ASP A 272 -10.17 -20.72 -0.65
N ILE A 273 -11.25 -19.95 -0.48
CA ILE A 273 -11.45 -19.07 0.68
C ILE A 273 -11.44 -19.89 1.98
N ARG A 274 -12.10 -21.05 2.03
CA ARG A 274 -12.09 -21.92 3.23
C ARG A 274 -10.70 -22.45 3.52
N LEU A 275 -9.95 -22.86 2.49
CA LEU A 275 -8.58 -23.33 2.65
C LEU A 275 -7.65 -22.21 3.14
N ILE A 276 -7.72 -21.04 2.53
CA ILE A 276 -6.96 -19.84 2.92
C ILE A 276 -7.32 -19.44 4.35
N ARG A 277 -8.61 -19.39 4.70
CA ARG A 277 -9.07 -19.10 6.07
C ARG A 277 -8.45 -20.07 7.07
N ALA A 278 -8.50 -21.38 6.81
CA ALA A 278 -7.93 -22.39 7.70
C ALA A 278 -6.40 -22.22 7.84
N LYS A 279 -5.69 -22.01 6.73
CA LYS A 279 -4.24 -21.75 6.70
C LYS A 279 -3.89 -20.50 7.53
N LEU A 280 -4.62 -19.41 7.35
CA LEU A 280 -4.39 -18.15 8.07
C LEU A 280 -4.72 -18.28 9.56
N LEU A 281 -5.75 -19.05 9.93
CA LEU A 281 -6.12 -19.30 11.31
C LEU A 281 -5.04 -20.10 12.05
N VAL A 282 -4.53 -21.16 11.42
CA VAL A 282 -3.40 -21.94 11.98
C VAL A 282 -2.20 -21.03 12.19
N LYS A 283 -1.87 -20.18 11.21
CA LYS A 283 -0.76 -19.21 11.32
C LYS A 283 -0.95 -18.23 12.47
N LEU A 284 -2.15 -17.66 12.62
CA LEU A 284 -2.48 -16.75 13.72
C LEU A 284 -2.30 -17.44 15.09
N GLN A 285 -2.79 -18.68 15.23
CA GLN A 285 -2.64 -19.45 16.45
C GLN A 285 -1.19 -19.77 16.77
N THR A 286 -0.38 -20.18 15.77
CA THR A 286 1.04 -20.44 15.95
C THR A 286 1.78 -19.20 16.47
N LEU A 287 1.58 -18.04 15.83
CA LEU A 287 2.21 -16.78 16.25
C LEU A 287 1.77 -16.34 17.65
N GLY A 288 0.48 -16.49 17.97
CA GLY A 288 -0.05 -16.21 19.31
C GLY A 288 0.61 -17.09 20.39
N ILE A 289 0.75 -18.39 20.13
CA ILE A 289 1.40 -19.34 21.05
C ILE A 289 2.88 -19.01 21.22
N GLU A 290 3.62 -18.75 20.14
CA GLU A 290 5.04 -18.37 20.20
C GLU A 290 5.25 -17.12 21.05
N ASN A 291 4.40 -16.10 20.90
CA ASN A 291 4.46 -14.89 21.69
C ASN A 291 4.19 -15.16 23.18
N LEU A 292 3.17 -15.97 23.51
CA LEU A 292 2.89 -16.38 24.89
C LEU A 292 4.08 -17.12 25.53
N ILE A 293 4.73 -18.02 24.78
CA ILE A 293 5.93 -18.73 25.24
C ILE A 293 7.07 -17.75 25.50
N ASN A 294 7.35 -16.84 24.57
CA ASN A 294 8.42 -15.84 24.71
C ASN A 294 8.19 -14.92 25.91
N ARG A 295 6.95 -14.45 26.12
CA ARG A 295 6.57 -13.62 27.26
C ARG A 295 6.74 -14.38 28.58
N ASN A 296 6.34 -15.65 28.63
CA ASN A 296 6.52 -16.49 29.82
C ASN A 296 8.01 -16.70 30.13
N HIS A 297 8.83 -16.94 29.10
CA HIS A 297 10.28 -17.05 29.28
C HIS A 297 10.88 -15.77 29.87
N GLN A 298 10.56 -14.60 29.32
CA GLN A 298 11.03 -13.30 29.84
C GLN A 298 10.62 -13.06 31.30
N LEU A 299 9.36 -13.35 31.65
CA LEU A 299 8.87 -13.24 33.02
C LEU A 299 9.60 -14.17 33.97
N THR A 300 9.83 -15.42 33.55
CA THR A 300 10.60 -16.41 34.32
C THR A 300 12.03 -15.90 34.55
N THR A 301 12.73 -15.45 33.51
CA THR A 301 14.09 -14.91 33.64
C THR A 301 14.15 -13.68 34.54
N THR A 302 13.12 -12.83 34.53
CA THR A 302 13.05 -11.63 35.38
C THR A 302 12.75 -11.95 36.85
N VAL A 303 11.99 -13.02 37.12
CA VAL A 303 11.64 -13.46 38.49
C VAL A 303 12.79 -14.23 39.15
N TYR A 304 13.64 -14.90 38.36
CA TYR A 304 14.77 -15.69 38.85
C TYR A 304 16.13 -14.98 38.73
N ALA A 305 16.16 -13.69 38.39
CA ALA A 305 17.33 -12.81 38.41
C ALA A 305 17.30 -11.87 39.63
#